data_AF-A0A358N0R3-F1
#
_entry.id   AF-A0A358N0R3-F1
#
_cell.length_a   1.000
_cell.length_b   1.000
_cell.length_c   1.000
_cell.angle_alpha   90.00
_cell.angle_beta   90.00
_cell.angle_gamma   90.00
#
_symmetry.space_group_name_H-M   'P 1'
#
loop_
_entity.id
_entity.type
_entity.pdbx_description
1 polymer ?
#
loop_
_entity_poly.entity_id
_entity_poly.type
_entity_poly.pdbx_seq_one_letter_code
_entity_poly.pdbx_strand_id
1 'polypeptide(L)'
;VMAAMLKLQQYSFVCAPQPAQWGAIRAMEVNLDGYLEDYRRKRDLVVEGLSDCYEIVKPGGAFYVFPKAPVASGAAFVEEAISRGLLIIPGNIFSHRDSHFRISFAAPDETLHRGIELLRELAKK
;
A
#
# COMPACT_ATOMS: atom_id res chain seq x y z
N VAL A 1 31.77 -5.12 -4.46
CA VAL A 1 30.47 -4.95 -3.75
C VAL A 1 30.12 -6.17 -2.91
N MET A 2 30.00 -7.38 -3.48
CA MET A 2 29.66 -8.61 -2.72
C MET A 2 30.53 -8.88 -1.49
N ALA A 3 31.85 -8.77 -1.59
CA ALA A 3 32.75 -8.96 -0.44
C ALA A 3 32.52 -7.94 0.69
N ALA A 4 32.14 -6.70 0.33
CA ALA A 4 31.81 -5.66 1.32
C ALA A 4 30.46 -5.93 1.99
N MET A 5 29.47 -6.43 1.23
CA MET A 5 28.17 -6.85 1.78
C MET A 5 28.30 -8.02 2.75
N LEU A 6 29.13 -9.02 2.41
CA LEU A 6 29.41 -10.17 3.28
C LEU A 6 30.12 -9.73 4.57
N LYS A 7 31.08 -8.81 4.48
CA LYS A 7 31.72 -8.23 5.66
C LYS A 7 30.67 -7.55 6.56
N LEU A 8 29.79 -6.71 6.01
CA LEU A 8 28.73 -6.06 6.79
C LEU A 8 27.80 -7.08 7.46
N GLN A 9 27.37 -8.10 6.72
CA GLN A 9 26.52 -9.19 7.22
C GLN A 9 27.19 -9.87 8.42
N GLN A 10 28.45 -10.31 8.31
CA GLN A 10 29.18 -10.99 9.38
C GLN A 10 29.21 -10.20 10.71
N TYR A 11 29.19 -8.86 10.65
CA TYR A 11 29.18 -7.99 11.85
C TYR A 11 27.78 -7.53 12.30
N SER A 12 26.73 -7.78 11.51
CA SER A 12 25.35 -7.33 11.82
C SER A 12 24.39 -8.49 12.09
N PHE A 13 24.43 -9.56 11.27
CA PHE A 13 23.57 -10.74 11.36
C PHE A 13 24.26 -11.96 10.74
N VAL A 14 24.23 -13.12 11.41
CA VAL A 14 24.93 -14.32 10.90
C VAL A 14 24.31 -14.83 9.59
N CYS A 15 23.00 -15.10 9.59
CA CYS A 15 22.23 -15.56 8.43
C CYS A 15 20.73 -15.36 8.68
N ALA A 16 19.89 -15.65 7.67
CA ALA A 16 18.44 -15.72 7.85
C ALA A 16 18.08 -16.82 8.88
N PRO A 17 17.05 -16.66 9.72
CA PRO A 17 16.65 -17.69 10.68
C PRO A 17 16.36 -19.03 9.99
N GLN A 18 16.92 -20.13 10.52
CA GLN A 18 16.79 -21.46 9.92
C GLN A 18 15.33 -21.87 9.63
N PRO A 19 14.33 -21.62 10.50
CA PRO A 19 12.93 -21.91 10.18
C PRO A 19 12.41 -21.14 8.95
N ALA A 20 12.82 -19.89 8.77
CA ALA A 20 12.42 -19.07 7.62
C ALA A 20 13.05 -19.57 6.32
N GLN A 21 14.29 -20.09 6.37
CA GLN A 21 14.93 -20.70 5.20
C GLN A 21 14.16 -21.94 4.73
N TRP A 22 13.73 -22.82 5.65
CA TRP A 22 12.87 -23.96 5.31
C TRP A 22 11.51 -23.53 4.75
N GLY A 23 10.88 -22.52 5.36
CA GLY A 23 9.64 -21.95 4.86
C GLY A 23 9.78 -21.36 3.44
N ALA A 24 10.89 -20.69 3.16
CA ALA A 24 11.16 -20.09 1.84
C ALA A 24 11.28 -21.14 0.74
N ILE A 25 11.92 -22.28 1.02
CA ILE A 25 11.98 -23.40 0.08
C ILE A 25 10.57 -23.85 -0.30
N ARG A 26 9.69 -24.03 0.69
CA ARG A 26 8.31 -24.43 0.42
C ARG A 26 7.50 -23.34 -0.28
N ALA A 27 7.74 -22.08 0.05
CA ALA A 27 7.06 -20.94 -0.56
C ALA A 27 7.34 -20.80 -2.06
N MET A 28 8.54 -21.21 -2.53
CA MET A 28 8.88 -21.20 -3.97
C MET A 28 8.02 -22.17 -4.80
N GLU A 29 7.35 -23.13 -4.17
CA GLU A 29 6.48 -24.12 -4.83
C GLU A 29 5.00 -23.67 -4.85
N VAL A 30 4.67 -22.52 -4.25
CA VAL A 30 3.30 -22.02 -4.17
C VAL A 30 2.90 -21.36 -5.50
N ASN A 31 1.76 -21.77 -6.07
CA ASN A 31 1.17 -21.06 -7.20
C ASN A 31 0.58 -19.72 -6.73
N LEU A 32 1.04 -18.62 -7.33
CA LEU A 32 0.64 -17.26 -7.01
C LEU A 32 -0.54 -16.73 -7.85
N ASP A 33 -0.98 -17.43 -8.89
CA ASP A 33 -1.98 -16.95 -9.86
C ASP A 33 -3.25 -16.42 -9.18
N GLY A 34 -3.81 -17.18 -8.23
CA GLY A 34 -5.00 -16.77 -7.49
C GLY A 34 -4.78 -15.52 -6.62
N TYR A 35 -3.58 -15.35 -6.05
CA TYR A 35 -3.24 -14.14 -5.30
C TYR A 35 -3.12 -12.93 -6.24
N LEU A 36 -2.50 -13.11 -7.40
CA LEU A 36 -2.34 -12.05 -8.41
C LEU A 36 -3.70 -11.59 -8.95
N GLU A 37 -4.62 -12.52 -9.19
CA GLU A 37 -6.00 -12.21 -9.60
C GLU A 37 -6.76 -11.46 -8.51
N ASP A 38 -6.66 -11.89 -7.25
CA ASP A 38 -7.29 -11.20 -6.12
C ASP A 38 -6.77 -9.76 -5.97
N TYR A 39 -5.45 -9.56 -6.04
CA TYR A 39 -4.87 -8.22 -5.99
C TYR A 39 -5.27 -7.35 -7.19
N ARG A 40 -5.41 -7.94 -8.38
CA ARG A 40 -5.90 -7.23 -9.57
C ARG A 40 -7.34 -6.76 -9.36
N ARG A 41 -8.22 -7.64 -8.86
CA ARG A 41 -9.62 -7.32 -8.55
C ARG A 41 -9.72 -6.25 -7.47
N LYS A 42 -8.95 -6.36 -6.38
CA LYS A 42 -8.90 -5.36 -5.30
C LYS A 42 -8.40 -3.99 -5.76
N ARG A 43 -7.38 -3.97 -6.62
CA ARG A 43 -6.93 -2.73 -7.28
C ARG A 43 -8.07 -2.10 -8.04
N ASP A 44 -8.75 -2.88 -8.88
CA ASP A 44 -9.82 -2.39 -9.74
C ASP A 44 -11.00 -1.86 -8.89
N LEU A 45 -11.39 -2.58 -7.83
CA LEU A 45 -12.37 -2.13 -6.84
C LEU A 45 -12.03 -0.75 -6.26
N VAL A 46 -10.80 -0.55 -5.77
CA VAL A 46 -10.38 0.72 -5.15
C VAL A 46 -10.26 1.84 -6.17
N VAL A 47 -9.69 1.57 -7.35
CA VAL A 47 -9.53 2.57 -8.41
C VAL A 47 -10.90 3.01 -8.92
N GLU A 48 -11.78 2.07 -9.29
CA GLU A 48 -13.11 2.38 -9.81
C GLU A 48 -13.98 3.08 -8.76
N GLY A 49 -13.90 2.64 -7.50
CA GLY A 49 -14.67 3.23 -6.39
C GLY A 49 -14.28 4.66 -6.01
N LEU A 50 -13.14 5.16 -6.48
CA LEU A 50 -12.60 6.47 -6.11
C LEU A 50 -12.27 7.39 -7.29
N SER A 51 -12.24 6.90 -8.53
CA SER A 51 -11.80 7.68 -9.71
C SER A 51 -12.74 8.83 -10.09
N ASP A 52 -13.98 8.83 -9.60
CA ASP A 52 -14.93 9.94 -9.76
C ASP A 52 -14.72 11.06 -8.73
N CYS A 53 -14.05 10.77 -7.61
CA CYS A 53 -13.84 11.69 -6.50
C CYS A 53 -12.38 12.19 -6.41
N TYR A 54 -11.43 11.45 -6.97
CA TYR A 54 -10.00 11.69 -6.81
C TYR A 54 -9.24 11.52 -8.14
N GLU A 55 -8.19 12.33 -8.34
CA GLU A 55 -7.23 12.13 -9.42
C GLU A 55 -6.36 10.90 -9.10
N ILE A 56 -6.55 9.81 -9.85
CA ILE A 56 -5.89 8.52 -9.63
C ILE A 56 -5.23 8.03 -10.93
N VAL A 57 -3.95 7.68 -10.84
CA VAL A 57 -3.27 6.89 -11.87
C VAL A 57 -3.42 5.41 -11.53
N LYS A 58 -4.02 4.62 -12.44
CA LYS A 58 -4.18 3.17 -12.24
C LYS A 58 -2.80 2.49 -12.15
N PRO A 59 -2.47 1.82 -11.03
CA PRO A 59 -1.15 1.22 -10.85
C PRO A 59 -1.01 -0.07 -11.69
N GLY A 60 0.15 -0.24 -12.30
CA GLY A 60 0.52 -1.43 -13.07
C GLY A 60 0.99 -2.62 -12.22
N GLY A 61 1.31 -2.40 -10.95
CA GLY A 61 1.81 -3.41 -10.02
C GLY A 61 1.85 -2.90 -8.57
N ALA A 62 2.46 -3.67 -7.68
CA ALA A 62 2.37 -3.50 -6.22
C ALA A 62 0.92 -3.57 -5.71
N PHE A 63 0.71 -3.22 -4.44
CA PHE A 63 -0.59 -3.28 -3.76
C PHE A 63 -1.04 -1.92 -3.17
N TYR A 64 -0.71 -0.83 -3.87
CA TYR A 64 -1.01 0.54 -3.43
C TYR A 64 -1.67 1.40 -4.51
N VAL A 65 -2.54 2.32 -4.09
CA VAL A 65 -3.04 3.45 -4.91
C VAL A 65 -2.54 4.76 -4.31
N PHE A 66 -2.21 5.74 -5.15
CA PHE A 66 -1.64 7.02 -4.73
C PHE A 66 -2.49 8.20 -5.27
N PRO A 67 -3.72 8.38 -4.75
CA PRO A 67 -4.58 9.51 -5.13
C PRO A 67 -3.99 10.86 -4.70
N LYS A 68 -4.34 11.90 -5.46
CA LYS A 68 -4.15 13.30 -5.04
C LYS A 68 -5.25 13.69 -4.04
N ALA A 69 -4.89 14.35 -2.94
CA ALA A 69 -5.85 14.89 -2.00
C ALA A 69 -6.61 16.07 -2.62
N PRO A 70 -7.91 16.26 -2.30
CA PRO A 70 -8.71 17.39 -2.79
C PRO A 70 -8.34 18.72 -2.13
N VAL A 71 -7.58 18.66 -1.03
CA VAL A 71 -7.11 19.82 -0.25
C VAL A 71 -5.64 20.13 -0.50
N ALA A 72 -5.18 21.29 -0.04
CA ALA A 72 -3.82 21.77 -0.26
C ALA A 72 -2.72 20.93 0.44
N SER A 73 -3.06 20.13 1.47
CA SER A 73 -2.12 19.30 2.21
C SER A 73 -2.60 17.85 2.30
N GLY A 74 -1.79 16.92 1.77
CA GLY A 74 -2.04 15.48 1.90
C GLY A 74 -1.94 15.00 3.35
N ALA A 75 -1.04 15.57 4.15
CA ALA A 75 -0.91 15.27 5.58
C ALA A 75 -2.17 15.64 6.37
N ALA A 76 -2.69 16.86 6.20
CA ALA A 76 -3.92 17.29 6.87
C ALA A 76 -5.13 16.43 6.48
N PHE A 77 -5.21 16.03 5.19
CA PHE A 77 -6.25 15.10 4.73
C PHE A 77 -6.17 13.75 5.45
N VAL A 78 -4.95 13.22 5.63
CA VAL A 78 -4.73 11.95 6.34
C VAL A 78 -5.06 12.06 7.82
N GLU A 79 -4.73 13.17 8.48
CA GLU A 79 -5.12 13.40 9.88
C GLU A 79 -6.64 13.34 10.08
N GLU A 80 -7.39 13.96 9.17
CA GLU A 80 -8.85 13.88 9.18
C GLU A 80 -9.38 12.47 8.86
N ALA A 81 -8.75 11.75 7.92
CA ALA A 81 -9.11 10.36 7.70
C ALA A 81 -8.93 9.50 8.96
N ILE A 82 -7.82 9.70 9.69
CA ILE A 82 -7.52 9.01 10.94
C ILE A 82 -8.54 9.36 12.02
N SER A 83 -8.95 10.64 12.13
CA SER A 83 -9.96 11.09 13.10
C SER A 83 -11.30 10.36 12.94
N ARG A 84 -11.59 9.89 11.72
CA ARG A 84 -12.79 9.14 11.34
C ARG A 84 -12.58 7.61 11.34
N GLY A 85 -11.42 7.12 11.77
CA GLY A 85 -11.12 5.69 11.86
C GLY A 85 -10.57 5.05 10.58
N LEU A 86 -10.09 5.85 9.62
CA LEU A 86 -9.42 5.37 8.40
C LEU A 86 -7.91 5.62 8.46
N LEU A 87 -7.13 4.54 8.53
CA LEU A 87 -5.67 4.61 8.51
C LEU A 87 -5.14 4.56 7.07
N ILE A 88 -4.61 5.70 6.60
CA ILE A 88 -3.91 5.88 5.32
C ILE A 88 -2.58 6.61 5.55
N ILE A 89 -1.69 6.61 4.56
CA ILE A 89 -0.33 7.16 4.73
C ILE A 89 -0.18 8.47 3.94
N PRO A 90 0.37 9.55 4.51
CA PRO A 90 0.57 10.79 3.77
C PRO A 90 1.68 10.63 2.73
N GLY A 91 1.48 11.25 1.56
CA GLY A 91 2.36 11.09 0.40
C GLY A 91 3.71 11.79 0.53
N ASN A 92 3.80 12.79 1.41
CA ASN A 92 5.04 13.50 1.71
C ASN A 92 6.10 12.63 2.43
N ILE A 93 5.73 11.45 2.94
CA ILE A 93 6.70 10.46 3.43
C ILE A 93 7.53 9.87 2.27
N PHE A 94 6.98 9.87 1.05
CA PHE A 94 7.61 9.28 -0.13
C PHE A 94 8.14 10.33 -1.11
N SER A 95 7.87 11.62 -0.89
CA SER A 95 8.28 12.69 -1.80
C SER A 95 8.33 14.04 -1.09
N HIS A 96 8.99 15.03 -1.70
CA HIS A 96 8.97 16.41 -1.21
C HIS A 96 7.62 17.13 -1.37
N ARG A 97 6.61 16.49 -1.99
CA ARG A 97 5.30 17.08 -2.27
C ARG A 97 4.27 16.59 -1.26
N ASP A 98 3.54 17.52 -0.65
CA ASP A 98 2.44 17.22 0.27
C ASP A 98 1.07 17.36 -0.40
N SER A 99 0.83 16.56 -1.43
CA SER A 99 -0.39 16.67 -2.27
C SER A 99 -1.16 15.36 -2.44
N HIS A 100 -0.58 14.25 -2.00
CA HIS A 100 -1.12 12.91 -2.24
C HIS A 100 -1.14 12.12 -0.94
N PHE A 101 -1.85 11.00 -0.95
CA PHE A 101 -1.83 10.00 0.11
C PHE A 101 -1.77 8.61 -0.50
N ARG A 102 -1.38 7.61 0.29
CA ARG A 102 -1.24 6.21 -0.14
C ARG A 102 -2.26 5.34 0.55
N ILE A 103 -2.98 4.58 -0.25
CA ILE A 103 -3.92 3.54 0.18
C ILE A 103 -3.26 2.18 -0.08
N SER A 104 -3.27 1.28 0.91
CA SER A 104 -2.96 -0.14 0.69
C SER A 104 -4.25 -0.89 0.37
N PHE A 105 -4.27 -1.63 -0.73
CA PHE A 105 -5.38 -2.53 -1.03
C PHE A 105 -5.09 -3.99 -0.67
N ALA A 106 -3.98 -4.26 0.01
CA ALA A 106 -3.68 -5.54 0.64
C ALA A 106 -4.46 -5.71 1.97
N ALA A 107 -5.78 -5.70 1.87
CA ALA A 107 -6.70 -5.83 3.01
C ALA A 107 -7.89 -6.72 2.64
N PRO A 108 -8.69 -7.17 3.63
CA PRO A 108 -9.97 -7.82 3.38
C PRO A 108 -10.92 -6.90 2.61
N ASP A 109 -11.76 -7.47 1.75
CA ASP A 109 -12.71 -6.72 0.91
C ASP A 109 -13.62 -5.80 1.72
N GLU A 110 -14.11 -6.26 2.87
CA GLU A 110 -14.95 -5.44 3.76
C GLU A 110 -14.22 -4.17 4.22
N THR A 111 -12.92 -4.28 4.51
CA THR A 111 -12.10 -3.11 4.87
C THR A 111 -11.96 -2.15 3.70
N LEU A 112 -11.81 -2.68 2.47
CA LEU A 112 -11.74 -1.85 1.27
C LEU A 112 -13.06 -1.12 1.00
N HIS A 113 -14.20 -1.80 1.11
CA HIS A 113 -15.51 -1.19 0.94
C HIS A 113 -15.74 -0.06 1.94
N ARG A 114 -15.52 -0.31 3.24
CA ARG A 114 -15.64 0.71 4.29
C ARG A 114 -14.69 1.88 4.07
N GLY A 115 -13.45 1.61 3.65
CA GLY A 115 -12.47 2.64 3.34
C GLY A 115 -12.87 3.51 2.15
N ILE A 116 -13.39 2.89 1.08
CA ILE A 116 -13.90 3.59 -0.10
C ILE A 116 -15.06 4.51 0.29
N GLU A 117 -16.05 4.01 1.05
CA GLU A 117 -17.19 4.81 1.50
C GLU A 117 -16.75 6.06 2.27
N LEU A 118 -15.86 5.90 3.26
CA LEU A 118 -15.37 7.01 4.08
C LEU A 118 -14.57 8.03 3.25
N LEU A 119 -13.72 7.57 2.34
CA LEU A 119 -12.98 8.45 1.42
C LEU A 119 -13.95 9.24 0.53
N ARG A 120 -14.98 8.60 -0.04
CA ARG A 120 -15.99 9.30 -0.84
C ARG A 120 -16.72 10.39 -0.04
N GLU A 121 -16.97 10.17 1.25
CA GLU A 121 -17.54 11.19 2.13
C GLU A 121 -16.57 12.34 2.40
N LEU A 122 -15.28 12.06 2.55
CA LEU A 122 -14.24 13.09 2.69
C LEU A 122 -14.08 13.95 1.43
N ALA A 123 -14.35 13.39 0.24
CA ALA A 123 -14.22 14.12 -1.02
C ALA A 123 -15.35 15.13 -1.28
N LYS A 124 -16.52 14.99 -0.63
CA LYS A 124 -17.71 15.83 -0.86
C LYS A 124 -17.76 17.12 -0.04
N LYS A 125 -16.84 17.29 0.91
CA LYS A 125 -16.70 18.52 1.71
C LYS A 125 -15.71 19.46 1.04
#